data_AF-A0A0S9NTK7-F1
#
_entry.id   AF-A0A0S9NTK7-F1
#
_cell.length_a   1.000
_cell.length_b   1.000
_cell.length_c   1.000
_cell.angle_alpha   90.00
_cell.angle_beta   90.00
_cell.angle_gamma   90.00
#
_symmetry.space_group_name_H-M   'P 1'
#
loop_
_entity.id
_entity.type
_entity.pdbx_description
1 polymer ?
#
loop_
_entity_poly.entity_id
_entity_poly.type
_entity_poly.pdbx_seq_one_letter_code
_entity_poly.pdbx_strand_id
1 'polypeptide(L)'
;MKKHLLWIALAGSLFATTGANAMTKDEYNVAKEKISADYKVAKAKCDTLKDNAKDVCEKEAKGTENVAKAELEQSYKPSNSHAKKVAEAKAEMTYEVAKEKCDDLSGDAKNACTNQAKANHDAAKVEIKRMKG
;
A
#
# COMPACT_ATOMS: atom_id res chain seq x y z
N MET A 1 -26.59 20.42 -30.32
CA MET A 1 -26.33 21.80 -30.78
C MET A 1 -24.93 22.19 -30.34
N LYS A 2 -23.99 22.26 -31.30
CA LYS A 2 -22.61 22.71 -31.09
C LYS A 2 -22.60 24.22 -30.81
N LYS A 3 -21.90 24.65 -29.77
CA LYS A 3 -21.32 26.00 -29.70
C LYS A 3 -19.88 25.87 -29.22
N HIS A 4 -18.98 25.91 -30.20
CA HIS A 4 -17.56 26.11 -29.98
C HIS A 4 -17.28 27.61 -29.72
N LEU A 5 -16.08 27.84 -29.18
CA LEU A 5 -15.39 29.11 -29.00
C LEU A 5 -15.89 29.99 -27.85
N LEU A 6 -15.15 29.94 -26.73
CA LEU A 6 -14.29 31.07 -26.36
C LEU A 6 -12.97 30.50 -25.80
N TRP A 7 -11.89 30.68 -26.56
CA TRP A 7 -10.52 30.60 -26.06
C TRP A 7 -10.28 31.81 -25.16
N ILE A 8 -9.96 31.57 -23.88
CA ILE A 8 -9.24 32.55 -23.07
C ILE A 8 -7.85 31.97 -22.84
N ALA A 9 -6.91 32.44 -23.66
CA ALA A 9 -5.49 32.30 -23.38
C ALA A 9 -5.15 33.23 -22.21
N LEU A 10 -4.99 32.68 -21.01
CA LEU A 10 -4.27 33.33 -19.92
C LEU A 10 -2.82 32.84 -19.98
N ALA A 11 -2.02 33.57 -20.77
CA ALA A 11 -0.59 33.63 -20.56
C ALA A 11 -0.35 34.28 -19.19
N GLY A 12 -0.11 33.44 -18.19
CA GLY A 12 0.21 33.83 -16.83
C GLY A 12 1.17 32.80 -16.27
N SER A 13 2.44 32.97 -16.60
CA SER A 13 3.55 32.29 -15.94
C SER A 13 3.54 32.61 -14.45
N LEU A 14 2.94 31.71 -13.67
CA LEU A 14 3.48 31.33 -12.37
C LEU A 14 3.64 29.81 -12.40
N PHE A 15 4.82 29.39 -12.80
CA PHE A 15 5.43 28.23 -12.16
C PHE A 15 5.58 28.60 -10.68
N ALA A 16 4.53 28.38 -9.89
CA ALA A 16 4.72 28.11 -8.49
C ALA A 16 5.42 26.75 -8.44
N THR A 17 6.75 26.76 -8.60
CA THR A 17 7.58 25.70 -8.09
C THR A 17 7.41 25.77 -6.58
N THR A 18 6.35 25.15 -6.06
CA THR A 18 6.30 24.75 -4.66
C THR A 18 7.50 23.85 -4.48
N GLY A 19 8.59 24.41 -3.95
CA GLY A 19 9.74 23.61 -3.53
C GLY A 19 9.18 22.53 -2.62
N ALA A 20 9.46 21.28 -2.96
CA ALA A 20 9.15 20.16 -2.08
C ALA A 20 9.99 20.37 -0.81
N ASN A 21 9.42 21.05 0.19
CA ASN A 21 10.01 21.09 1.52
C ASN A 21 10.03 19.65 2.03
N ALA A 22 11.20 19.17 2.43
CA ALA A 22 11.33 17.87 3.07
C ALA A 22 10.45 17.87 4.34
N MET A 23 9.65 16.81 4.51
CA MET A 23 8.76 16.64 5.67
C MET A 23 9.55 16.80 6.97
N THR A 24 9.04 17.60 7.90
CA THR A 24 9.64 17.77 9.23
C THR A 24 9.44 16.53 10.09
N LYS A 25 10.23 16.40 11.16
CA LYS A 25 10.07 15.29 12.12
C LYS A 25 8.68 15.28 12.79
N ASP A 26 8.13 16.47 13.06
CA ASP A 26 6.82 16.60 13.69
C ASP A 26 5.71 16.19 12.72
N GLU A 27 5.77 16.61 11.46
CA GLU A 27 4.85 16.16 10.41
C GLU A 27 4.95 14.65 10.19
N TYR A 28 6.16 14.07 10.21
CA TYR A 28 6.36 12.61 10.14
C TYR A 28 5.68 11.89 11.32
N ASN A 29 5.85 12.37 12.54
CA ASN A 29 5.22 11.75 13.72
C ASN A 29 3.70 11.83 13.64
N VAL A 30 3.15 12.98 13.26
CA VAL A 30 1.70 13.17 13.06
C VAL A 30 1.17 12.25 11.96
N ALA A 31 1.87 12.12 10.84
CA ALA A 31 1.49 11.21 9.75
C ALA A 31 1.52 9.75 10.22
N LYS A 32 2.53 9.36 11.01
CA LYS A 32 2.63 8.01 11.57
C LYS A 32 1.50 7.69 12.55
N GLU A 33 1.15 8.63 13.42
CA GLU A 33 0.01 8.49 14.33
C GLU A 33 -1.31 8.37 13.57
N LYS A 34 -1.49 9.18 12.52
CA LYS A 34 -2.66 9.10 11.63
C LYS A 34 -2.77 7.73 10.98
N ILE A 35 -1.69 7.17 10.43
CA ILE A 35 -1.69 5.82 9.83
C ILE A 35 -2.15 4.77 10.86
N SER A 36 -1.67 4.85 12.10
CA SER A 36 -2.09 3.91 13.15
C SER A 36 -3.53 4.15 13.62
N ALA A 37 -4.04 5.38 13.57
CA ALA A 37 -5.45 5.67 13.82
C ALA A 37 -6.34 5.10 12.70
N ASP A 38 -5.96 5.30 11.44
CA ASP A 38 -6.65 4.77 10.27
C ASP A 38 -6.70 3.23 10.30
N TYR A 39 -5.60 2.57 10.72
CA TYR A 39 -5.57 1.13 10.96
C TYR A 39 -6.58 0.69 12.03
N LYS A 40 -6.66 1.39 13.16
CA LYS A 40 -7.63 1.06 14.22
C LYS A 40 -9.07 1.17 13.71
N VAL A 41 -9.37 2.20 12.92
CA VAL A 41 -10.69 2.38 12.29
C VAL A 41 -10.96 1.27 11.28
N ALA A 42 -9.99 0.93 10.43
CA ALA A 42 -10.13 -0.17 9.47
C ALA A 42 -10.36 -1.51 10.17
N LYS A 43 -9.60 -1.81 11.22
CA LYS A 43 -9.77 -3.03 12.01
C LYS A 43 -11.15 -3.09 12.69
N ALA A 44 -11.62 -1.98 13.26
CA ALA A 44 -12.95 -1.94 13.87
C ALA A 44 -14.07 -2.19 12.85
N LYS A 45 -13.90 -1.80 11.58
CA LYS A 45 -14.85 -2.16 10.51
C LYS A 45 -14.86 -3.67 10.24
N CYS A 46 -13.71 -4.34 10.35
CA CYS A 46 -13.62 -5.79 10.19
C CYS A 46 -14.41 -6.55 11.27
N ASP A 47 -14.66 -5.96 12.44
CA ASP A 47 -15.46 -6.60 13.50
C ASP A 47 -16.92 -6.85 13.12
N THR A 48 -17.41 -6.20 12.06
CA THR A 48 -18.74 -6.45 11.50
C THR A 48 -18.81 -7.69 10.61
N LEU A 49 -17.65 -8.24 10.23
CA LEU A 49 -17.51 -9.43 9.39
C LEU A 49 -17.35 -10.69 10.26
N LYS A 50 -17.47 -11.85 9.62
CA LYS A 50 -17.36 -13.16 10.27
C LYS A 50 -16.47 -14.10 9.46
N ASP A 51 -15.93 -15.10 10.15
CA ASP A 51 -15.14 -16.18 9.57
C ASP A 51 -14.00 -15.63 8.68
N ASN A 52 -13.69 -16.28 7.57
CA ASN A 52 -12.61 -15.88 6.68
C ASN A 52 -12.75 -14.43 6.15
N ALA A 53 -13.97 -13.95 5.93
CA ALA A 53 -14.17 -12.57 5.51
C ALA A 53 -13.63 -11.56 6.54
N LYS A 54 -13.71 -11.90 7.84
CA LYS A 54 -13.07 -11.10 8.90
C LYS A 54 -11.55 -11.20 8.82
N ASP A 55 -11.01 -12.40 8.69
CA ASP A 55 -9.56 -12.63 8.67
C ASP A 55 -8.88 -11.92 7.48
N VAL A 56 -9.46 -12.03 6.28
CA VAL A 56 -9.04 -11.28 5.09
C VAL A 56 -9.06 -9.78 5.35
N CYS A 57 -10.13 -9.25 5.93
CA CYS A 57 -10.23 -7.82 6.23
C CYS A 57 -9.13 -7.38 7.21
N GLU A 58 -8.87 -8.17 8.25
CA GLU A 58 -7.81 -7.86 9.22
C GLU A 58 -6.42 -7.87 8.58
N LYS A 59 -6.13 -8.81 7.68
CA LYS A 59 -4.88 -8.83 6.91
C LYS A 59 -4.76 -7.65 5.95
N GLU A 60 -5.83 -7.30 5.25
CA GLU A 60 -5.86 -6.13 4.36
C GLU A 60 -5.61 -4.83 5.15
N ALA A 61 -6.26 -4.67 6.30
CA ALA A 61 -6.06 -3.52 7.18
C ALA A 61 -4.62 -3.47 7.71
N LYS A 62 -4.09 -4.59 8.19
CA LYS A 62 -2.72 -4.64 8.74
C LYS A 62 -1.66 -4.43 7.65
N GLY A 63 -1.85 -5.04 6.48
CA GLY A 63 -0.98 -4.87 5.33
C GLY A 63 -0.95 -3.41 4.86
N THR A 64 -2.12 -2.76 4.82
CA THR A 64 -2.23 -1.34 4.47
C THR A 64 -1.49 -0.45 5.48
N GLU A 65 -1.61 -0.71 6.78
CA GLU A 65 -0.83 0.00 7.82
C GLU A 65 0.68 -0.12 7.58
N ASN A 66 1.15 -1.33 7.29
CA ASN A 66 2.57 -1.62 7.09
C ASN A 66 3.10 -0.94 5.82
N VAL A 67 2.35 -1.01 4.72
CA VAL A 67 2.69 -0.33 3.46
C VAL A 67 2.75 1.18 3.66
N ALA A 68 1.72 1.77 4.27
CA ALA A 68 1.67 3.21 4.53
C ALA A 68 2.83 3.68 5.42
N LYS A 69 3.21 2.90 6.44
CA LYS A 69 4.39 3.20 7.26
C LYS A 69 5.68 3.13 6.44
N ALA A 70 5.85 2.11 5.60
CA ALA A 70 7.03 2.01 4.76
C ALA A 70 7.12 3.15 3.73
N GLU A 71 5.99 3.55 3.15
CA GLU A 71 5.89 4.68 2.22
C GLU A 71 6.20 6.00 2.94
N LEU A 72 5.69 6.18 4.16
CA LEU A 72 6.02 7.33 4.99
C LEU A 72 7.53 7.42 5.29
N GLU A 73 8.17 6.30 5.64
CA GLU A 73 9.63 6.25 5.82
C GLU A 73 10.38 6.65 4.54
N GLN A 74 9.94 6.13 3.39
CA GLN A 74 10.53 6.48 2.10
C GLN A 74 10.30 7.96 1.74
N SER A 75 9.16 8.54 2.09
CA SER A 75 8.89 9.97 1.87
C SER A 75 9.70 10.86 2.81
N TYR A 76 9.86 10.46 4.08
CA TYR A 76 10.60 11.22 5.09
C TYR A 76 12.11 11.13 4.92
N LYS A 77 12.62 9.93 4.61
CA LYS A 77 14.05 9.65 4.40
C LYS A 77 14.25 8.77 3.16
N PRO A 78 14.16 9.33 1.95
CA PRO A 78 14.29 8.56 0.73
C PRO A 78 15.62 7.79 0.64
N SER A 79 15.55 6.48 0.40
CA SER A 79 16.73 5.67 0.09
C SER A 79 16.33 4.41 -0.66
N ASN A 80 17.28 3.75 -1.33
CA ASN A 80 16.99 2.49 -1.99
C ASN A 80 16.63 1.36 -0.99
N SER A 81 17.13 1.43 0.24
CA SER A 81 16.69 0.50 1.30
C SER A 81 15.22 0.73 1.68
N HIS A 82 14.79 1.99 1.83
CA HIS A 82 13.41 2.32 2.14
C HIS A 82 12.47 2.02 0.97
N ALA A 83 12.89 2.26 -0.28
CA ALA A 83 12.16 1.83 -1.48
C ALA A 83 11.97 0.29 -1.53
N LYS A 84 13.01 -0.49 -1.20
CA LYS A 84 12.89 -1.95 -1.06
C LYS A 84 11.89 -2.35 0.01
N LYS A 85 11.92 -1.71 1.19
CA LYS A 85 10.96 -1.98 2.28
C LYS A 85 9.51 -1.69 1.86
N VAL A 86 9.26 -0.67 1.05
CA VAL A 86 7.92 -0.42 0.47
C VAL A 86 7.48 -1.60 -0.40
N ALA A 87 8.36 -2.06 -1.28
CA ALA A 87 8.05 -3.19 -2.15
C ALA A 87 7.86 -4.49 -1.37
N GLU A 88 8.68 -4.75 -0.34
CA GLU A 88 8.53 -5.88 0.58
C GLU A 88 7.19 -5.84 1.32
N ALA A 89 6.81 -4.68 1.87
CA ALA A 89 5.53 -4.53 2.57
C ALA A 89 4.33 -4.80 1.65
N LYS A 90 4.40 -4.36 0.39
CA LYS A 90 3.35 -4.61 -0.62
C LYS A 90 3.28 -6.08 -1.02
N ALA A 91 4.42 -6.73 -1.20
CA ALA A 91 4.51 -8.15 -1.53
C ALA A 91 3.96 -9.02 -0.38
N GLU A 92 4.35 -8.70 0.86
CA GLU A 92 3.88 -9.39 2.07
C GLU A 92 2.37 -9.21 2.26
N MET A 93 1.86 -7.97 2.13
CA MET A 93 0.41 -7.72 2.18
C MET A 93 -0.34 -8.56 1.15
N THR A 94 0.13 -8.57 -0.10
CA THR A 94 -0.52 -9.32 -1.19
C THR A 94 -0.52 -10.82 -0.89
N TYR A 95 0.60 -11.34 -0.38
CA TYR A 95 0.75 -12.74 -0.03
C TYR A 95 -0.18 -13.15 1.12
N GLU A 96 -0.17 -12.41 2.22
CA GLU A 96 -0.98 -12.74 3.40
C GLU A 96 -2.48 -12.68 3.09
N VAL A 97 -2.92 -11.65 2.35
CA VAL A 97 -4.32 -11.53 1.92
C VAL A 97 -4.71 -12.67 0.97
N ALA A 98 -3.83 -13.03 0.02
CA ALA A 98 -4.10 -14.15 -0.88
C ALA A 98 -4.19 -15.47 -0.13
N LYS A 99 -3.35 -15.67 0.90
CA LYS A 99 -3.35 -16.88 1.72
C LYS A 99 -4.66 -17.03 2.50
N GLU A 100 -5.13 -15.99 3.18
CA GLU A 100 -6.44 -16.04 3.86
C GLU A 100 -7.57 -16.29 2.85
N LYS A 101 -7.55 -15.64 1.67
CA LYS A 101 -8.54 -15.92 0.61
C LYS A 101 -8.52 -17.38 0.13
N CYS A 102 -7.38 -18.05 0.18
CA CYS A 102 -7.29 -19.48 -0.12
C CYS A 102 -7.92 -20.37 0.96
N ASP A 103 -8.11 -19.86 2.19
CA ASP A 103 -8.64 -20.66 3.29
C ASP A 103 -10.12 -21.02 3.14
N ASP A 104 -10.86 -20.31 2.27
CA ASP A 104 -12.24 -20.65 1.87
C ASP A 104 -12.31 -21.89 0.97
N LEU A 105 -11.17 -22.33 0.42
CA LEU A 105 -11.09 -23.50 -0.44
C LEU A 105 -10.81 -24.77 0.37
N SER A 106 -10.94 -25.92 -0.27
CA SER A 106 -10.64 -27.22 0.33
C SER A 106 -9.88 -28.14 -0.62
N GLY A 107 -9.16 -29.12 -0.06
CA GLY A 107 -8.46 -30.15 -0.83
C GLY A 107 -7.44 -29.56 -1.81
N ASP A 108 -7.37 -30.15 -3.00
CA ASP A 108 -6.40 -29.77 -4.03
C ASP A 108 -6.52 -28.31 -4.48
N ALA A 109 -7.73 -27.75 -4.47
CA ALA A 109 -7.95 -26.35 -4.82
C ALA A 109 -7.26 -25.40 -3.82
N LYS A 110 -7.35 -25.68 -2.52
CA LYS A 110 -6.66 -24.90 -1.47
C LYS A 110 -5.14 -25.01 -1.60
N ASN A 111 -4.64 -26.22 -1.83
CA ASN A 111 -3.21 -26.48 -2.01
C ASN A 111 -2.66 -25.71 -3.22
N ALA A 112 -3.36 -25.78 -4.36
CA ALA A 112 -2.98 -25.05 -5.57
C ALA A 112 -2.99 -23.53 -5.35
N CYS A 113 -4.04 -23.00 -4.70
CA CYS A 113 -4.15 -21.58 -4.37
C CYS A 113 -2.98 -21.10 -3.49
N THR A 114 -2.69 -21.83 -2.40
CA THR A 114 -1.62 -21.48 -1.46
C THR A 114 -0.25 -21.55 -2.13
N ASN A 115 -0.01 -22.57 -2.96
CA ASN A 115 1.23 -22.69 -3.72
C ASN A 115 1.41 -21.55 -4.71
N GLN A 116 0.34 -21.12 -5.38
CA GLN A 116 0.38 -19.98 -6.29
C GLN A 116 0.67 -18.66 -5.54
N ALA A 117 0.02 -18.44 -4.39
CA ALA A 117 0.28 -17.27 -3.55
C ALA A 117 1.75 -17.21 -3.12
N LYS A 118 2.30 -18.34 -2.68
CA LYS A 118 3.71 -18.46 -2.32
C LYS A 118 4.65 -18.21 -3.51
N ALA A 119 4.37 -18.81 -4.67
CA ALA A 119 5.17 -18.61 -5.88
C ALA A 119 5.20 -17.14 -6.30
N ASN A 120 4.05 -16.45 -6.24
CA ASN A 120 3.97 -15.02 -6.53
C ASN A 120 4.80 -14.19 -5.53
N HIS A 121 4.75 -14.54 -4.24
CA HIS A 121 5.52 -13.85 -3.21
C HIS A 121 7.04 -14.05 -3.39
N ASP A 122 7.46 -15.28 -3.70
CA ASP A 122 8.87 -15.60 -3.96
C ASP A 122 9.37 -14.88 -5.22
N ALA A 123 8.56 -14.81 -6.28
CA ALA A 123 8.86 -14.02 -7.48
C ALA A 123 9.01 -12.52 -7.17
N ALA A 124 8.09 -11.96 -6.36
CA ALA A 124 8.19 -10.57 -5.92
C ALA A 124 9.48 -10.32 -5.11
N LYS A 125 9.87 -11.23 -4.21
CA LYS A 125 11.15 -11.15 -3.48
C LYS A 125 12.36 -11.18 -4.40
N VAL A 126 12.33 -11.95 -5.48
CA VAL A 126 13.41 -11.96 -6.48
C VAL A 126 13.50 -10.61 -7.19
N GLU A 127 12.38 -10.02 -7.58
CA GLU A 127 12.37 -8.69 -8.21
C GLU A 127 12.83 -7.59 -7.25
N ILE A 128 12.39 -7.63 -5.99
CA ILE A 128 12.84 -6.70 -4.94
C ILE A 128 14.36 -6.76 -4.76
N LYS A 129 14.95 -7.96 -4.78
CA LYS A 129 16.41 -8.13 -4.71
C LYS A 129 17.12 -7.49 -5.90
N ARG A 130 16.48 -7.44 -7.07
CA ARG A 130 16.99 -6.79 -8.30
C ARG A 130 16.79 -5.28 -8.33
N MET A 131 15.97 -4.70 -7.44
CA MET A 131 15.88 -3.25 -7.29
C MET A 131 17.28 -2.69 -6.96
N LYS A 132 17.78 -1.81 -7.84
CA LYS A 132 19.12 -1.24 -7.73
C LYS A 132 19.19 -0.27 -6.54
N GLY A 133 20.34 -0.32 -5.86
CA GLY A 133 20.77 0.63 -4.83
C GLY A 133 21.62 1.74 -5.41
#